data_AF-A0A3P6V027-F1
#
_entry.id   AF-A0A3P6V027-F1
#
_cell.length_a   1.000
_cell.length_b   1.000
_cell.length_c   1.000
_cell.angle_alpha   90.00
_cell.angle_beta   90.00
_cell.angle_gamma   90.00
#
_symmetry.space_group_name_H-M   'P 1'
#
loop_
_entity.id
_entity.type
_entity.pdbx_description
1 polymer ?
#
loop_
_entity_poly.entity_id
_entity_poly.type
_entity_poly.pdbx_seq_one_letter_code
_entity_poly.pdbx_strand_id
1 'polypeptide(L)'
;MFRDTIDFVKQSAALCLLKLFRTAPDIIQPGEYASRIVHLLNDSHMGVVTSAASLIESLSKKWPDEYKGCVPLAISRLSRIVTATYTDLQDYTYYFVPAPWLCVKLLRLLQNYPPPEDPSNKARLLECLEGVLNKAQDAPKSKKVQHSNAKNAVLFEAIALIIHMDSEANLLVRACNQLGTFLAHRETNLR
;
A
#
# COMPACT_ATOMS: atom_id res chain seq x y z
N MET A 1 -8.55 20.00 -17.48
CA MET A 1 -8.76 21.19 -16.63
C MET A 1 -9.84 20.96 -15.56
N PHE A 2 -11.14 20.86 -15.87
CA PHE A 2 -12.17 20.66 -14.82
C PHE A 2 -12.05 19.33 -14.05
N ARG A 3 -11.70 18.22 -14.72
CA ARG A 3 -11.50 16.92 -14.08
C ARG A 3 -10.31 16.92 -13.12
N ASP A 4 -9.20 17.54 -13.52
CA ASP A 4 -7.99 17.66 -12.69
C ASP A 4 -8.27 18.46 -11.42
N THR A 5 -9.08 19.52 -11.52
CA THR A 5 -9.55 20.28 -10.36
C THR A 5 -10.38 19.42 -9.41
N ILE A 6 -11.28 18.57 -9.93
CA ILE A 6 -12.10 17.68 -9.10
C ILE A 6 -11.24 16.64 -8.38
N ASP A 7 -10.27 16.03 -9.06
CA ASP A 7 -9.41 15.03 -8.45
C ASP A 7 -8.44 15.65 -7.43
N PHE A 8 -7.98 16.88 -7.66
CA PHE A 8 -7.23 17.65 -6.65
C PHE A 8 -8.07 17.98 -5.41
N VAL A 9 -9.34 18.35 -5.60
CA VAL A 9 -10.27 18.62 -4.49
C VAL A 9 -10.52 17.36 -3.68
N LYS A 10 -10.76 16.20 -4.32
CA LYS A 10 -10.91 14.91 -3.62
C LYS A 10 -9.68 14.59 -2.76
N GLN A 11 -8.48 14.79 -3.30
CA GLN A 11 -7.23 14.55 -2.59
C GLN A 11 -7.10 15.42 -1.35
N SER A 12 -7.31 16.72 -1.54
CA SER A 12 -7.23 17.72 -0.47
C SER A 12 -8.30 17.50 0.60
N ALA A 13 -9.52 17.17 0.18
CA ALA A 13 -10.63 16.89 1.09
C ALA A 13 -10.38 15.64 1.94
N ALA A 14 -9.86 14.56 1.35
CA ALA A 14 -9.54 13.34 2.08
C ALA A 14 -8.46 13.59 3.16
N LEU A 15 -7.41 14.34 2.84
CA LEU A 15 -6.36 14.69 3.80
C LEU A 15 -6.82 15.72 4.83
N CYS A 16 -7.68 16.66 4.45
CA CYS A 16 -8.31 17.60 5.37
C CYS A 16 -9.17 16.85 6.41
N LEU A 17 -10.02 15.93 5.96
CA LEU A 17 -10.82 15.10 6.85
C LEU A 17 -9.95 14.23 7.77
N LEU A 18 -8.84 13.70 7.26
CA LEU A 18 -7.86 12.98 8.08
C LEU A 18 -7.25 13.87 9.17
N LYS A 19 -6.93 15.13 8.84
CA LYS A 19 -6.42 16.10 9.83
C LYS A 19 -7.48 16.43 10.88
N LEU A 20 -8.73 16.63 10.47
CA LEU A 20 -9.84 16.84 11.40
C LEU A 20 -10.04 15.64 12.31
N PHE A 21 -10.04 14.42 11.77
CA PHE A 21 -10.13 13.18 12.54
C PHE A 21 -9.05 13.08 13.63
N ARG A 22 -7.80 13.39 13.28
CA ARG A 22 -6.67 13.34 14.23
C ARG A 22 -6.72 14.45 15.28
N THR A 23 -7.41 15.55 15.00
CA THR A 23 -7.49 16.72 15.89
C THR A 23 -8.69 16.65 16.82
N ALA A 24 -9.83 16.19 16.30
CA ALA A 24 -11.10 16.11 17.01
C ALA A 24 -11.87 14.85 16.56
N PRO A 25 -11.48 13.66 17.04
CA PRO A 25 -12.02 12.38 16.57
C PRO A 25 -13.50 12.15 16.90
N ASP A 26 -14.07 12.96 17.80
CA ASP A 26 -15.47 12.85 18.25
C ASP A 26 -16.45 13.58 17.32
N ILE A 27 -15.94 14.48 16.46
CA ILE A 27 -16.77 15.23 15.50
C ILE A 27 -17.16 14.35 14.30
N ILE A 28 -16.37 13.32 14.00
CA ILE A 28 -16.61 12.45 12.85
C ILE A 28 -17.43 11.25 13.29
N GLN A 29 -18.57 11.02 12.64
CA GLN A 29 -19.40 9.84 12.87
C GLN A 29 -19.11 8.75 11.83
N PRO A 30 -19.01 7.48 12.25
CA PRO A 30 -18.94 6.35 11.33
C PRO A 30 -20.31 6.11 10.69
N GLY A 31 -20.34 5.80 9.40
CA GLY A 31 -21.54 5.23 8.79
C GLY A 31 -21.93 5.86 7.46
N GLU A 32 -22.26 7.16 7.42
CA GLU A 32 -22.89 7.73 6.21
C GLU A 32 -21.93 7.74 5.00
N TYR A 33 -20.65 8.04 5.23
CA TYR A 33 -19.67 8.23 4.16
C TYR A 33 -18.70 7.06 3.98
N ALA A 34 -18.73 6.05 4.86
CA ALA A 34 -17.72 4.98 4.88
C ALA A 34 -17.65 4.24 3.53
N SER A 35 -18.79 3.83 2.99
CA SER A 35 -18.87 3.14 1.69
C SER A 35 -18.32 3.97 0.52
N ARG A 36 -18.64 5.27 0.48
CA ARG A 36 -18.16 6.20 -0.54
C ARG A 36 -16.65 6.43 -0.42
N ILE A 37 -16.14 6.59 0.80
CA ILE A 37 -14.71 6.74 1.08
C ILE A 37 -13.95 5.49 0.64
N VAL A 38 -14.43 4.29 0.99
CA VAL A 38 -13.84 3.02 0.56
C VAL A 38 -13.81 2.91 -0.96
N HIS A 39 -14.88 3.32 -1.64
CA HIS A 39 -14.96 3.28 -3.11
C HIS A 39 -13.93 4.19 -3.80
N LEU A 40 -13.38 5.21 -3.12
CA LEU A 40 -12.28 6.02 -3.67
C LEU A 40 -11.01 5.21 -3.96
N LEU A 41 -10.84 4.01 -3.36
CA LEU A 41 -9.76 3.10 -3.74
C LEU A 41 -9.90 2.59 -5.19
N ASN A 42 -11.08 2.71 -5.79
CA ASN A 42 -11.31 2.39 -7.20
C ASN A 42 -11.16 3.57 -8.15
N ASP A 43 -10.82 4.77 -7.67
CA ASP A 43 -10.63 5.93 -8.55
C ASP A 43 -9.52 5.67 -9.59
N SER A 44 -9.68 6.24 -10.79
CA SER A 44 -8.67 6.19 -11.84
C SER A 44 -7.41 6.98 -11.47
N HIS A 45 -7.57 8.06 -10.72
CA HIS A 45 -6.48 8.96 -10.37
C HIS A 45 -5.74 8.45 -9.12
N MET A 46 -4.50 7.99 -9.28
CA MET A 46 -3.76 7.36 -8.18
C MET A 46 -3.47 8.31 -7.01
N GLY A 47 -3.40 9.62 -7.25
CA GLY A 47 -3.36 10.63 -6.18
C GLY A 47 -4.58 10.54 -5.25
N VAL A 48 -5.80 10.34 -5.80
CA VAL A 48 -7.03 10.18 -5.03
C VAL A 48 -6.98 8.90 -4.21
N VAL A 49 -6.53 7.80 -4.82
CA VAL A 49 -6.33 6.52 -4.13
C VAL A 49 -5.32 6.66 -2.99
N THR A 50 -4.24 7.43 -3.19
CA THR A 50 -3.17 7.66 -2.20
C THR A 50 -3.68 8.44 -0.97
N SER A 51 -4.45 9.51 -1.20
CA SER A 51 -5.07 10.27 -0.11
C SER A 51 -6.15 9.46 0.60
N ALA A 52 -6.99 8.73 -0.15
CA ALA A 52 -8.06 7.90 0.40
C ALA A 52 -7.50 6.76 1.24
N ALA A 53 -6.46 6.05 0.78
CA ALA A 53 -5.80 5.00 1.54
C ALA A 53 -5.27 5.51 2.89
N SER A 54 -4.74 6.74 2.93
CA SER A 54 -4.26 7.36 4.18
C SER A 54 -5.41 7.68 5.14
N LEU A 55 -6.54 8.13 4.62
CA LEU A 55 -7.74 8.39 5.42
C LEU A 55 -8.31 7.09 5.97
N ILE A 56 -8.53 6.10 5.10
CA ILE A 56 -9.08 4.78 5.47
C ILE A 56 -8.19 4.10 6.50
N GLU A 57 -6.87 4.14 6.35
CA GLU A 57 -5.93 3.55 7.31
C GLU A 57 -6.12 4.09 8.73
N SER A 58 -6.40 5.39 8.89
CA SER A 58 -6.59 5.98 10.20
C SER A 58 -8.01 5.74 10.74
N LEU A 59 -9.02 5.76 9.86
CA LEU A 59 -10.42 5.52 10.25
C LEU A 59 -10.68 4.04 10.59
N SER A 60 -10.06 3.11 9.87
CA SER A 60 -10.26 1.68 10.08
C SER A 60 -9.71 1.18 11.41
N LYS A 61 -8.75 1.90 12.01
CA LYS A 61 -8.27 1.61 13.37
C LYS A 61 -9.34 1.88 14.44
N LYS A 62 -10.19 2.87 14.23
CA LYS A 62 -11.29 3.21 15.15
C LYS A 62 -12.56 2.42 14.82
N TRP A 63 -12.84 2.18 13.54
CA TRP A 63 -14.05 1.53 13.06
C TRP A 63 -13.73 0.44 12.02
N PRO A 64 -13.12 -0.68 12.42
CA PRO A 64 -12.65 -1.70 11.49
C PRO A 64 -13.76 -2.28 10.62
N ASP A 65 -14.93 -2.56 11.21
CA ASP A 65 -16.07 -3.18 10.51
C ASP A 65 -16.66 -2.31 9.40
N GLU A 66 -16.72 -1.00 9.61
CA GLU A 66 -17.26 -0.03 8.65
C GLU A 66 -16.36 0.10 7.40
N TYR A 67 -15.06 -0.08 7.59
CA TYR A 67 -14.07 0.10 6.53
C TYR A 67 -13.57 -1.24 5.93
N LYS A 68 -14.02 -2.40 6.43
CA LYS A 68 -13.52 -3.73 5.99
C LYS A 68 -13.65 -3.99 4.49
N GLY A 69 -14.60 -3.31 3.82
CA GLY A 69 -14.74 -3.35 2.37
C GLY A 69 -13.51 -2.85 1.60
N CYS A 70 -12.55 -2.16 2.27
CA CYS A 70 -11.31 -1.73 1.65
C CYS A 70 -10.34 -2.86 1.35
N VAL A 71 -10.38 -3.97 2.10
CA VAL A 71 -9.41 -5.08 1.99
C VAL A 71 -9.34 -5.66 0.57
N PRO A 72 -10.44 -6.15 -0.04
CA PRO A 72 -10.40 -6.69 -1.39
C PRO A 72 -9.99 -5.64 -2.45
N LEU A 73 -10.37 -4.38 -2.25
CA LEU A 73 -10.02 -3.29 -3.15
C LEU A 73 -8.53 -2.95 -3.08
N ALA A 74 -7.96 -2.91 -1.87
CA ALA A 74 -6.54 -2.67 -1.63
C ALA A 74 -5.68 -3.79 -2.22
N ILE A 75 -6.06 -5.06 -2.03
CA ILE A 75 -5.37 -6.22 -2.62
C ILE A 75 -5.42 -6.16 -4.15
N SER A 76 -6.60 -5.91 -4.72
CA SER A 76 -6.77 -5.78 -6.17
C SER A 76 -5.91 -4.66 -6.76
N ARG A 77 -5.89 -3.49 -6.09
CA ARG A 77 -5.05 -2.36 -6.51
C ARG A 77 -3.56 -2.64 -6.38
N LEU A 78 -3.12 -3.24 -5.27
CA LEU A 78 -1.73 -3.62 -5.06
C LEU A 78 -1.27 -4.60 -6.15
N SER A 79 -2.08 -5.63 -6.43
CA SER A 79 -1.81 -6.60 -7.49
C SER A 79 -1.57 -5.95 -8.84
N ARG A 80 -2.46 -5.04 -9.25
CA ARG A 80 -2.33 -4.30 -10.51
C ARG A 80 -1.05 -3.45 -10.57
N ILE A 81 -0.64 -2.84 -9.46
CA ILE A 81 0.58 -2.01 -9.43
C ILE A 81 1.83 -2.90 -9.47
N VAL A 82 1.83 -4.01 -8.73
CA VAL A 82 2.96 -4.94 -8.70
C VAL A 82 3.14 -5.64 -10.06
N THR A 83 2.08 -5.90 -10.81
CA THR A 83 2.18 -6.51 -12.15
C THR A 83 2.32 -5.49 -13.28
N ALA A 84 2.17 -4.18 -13.00
CA ALA A 84 2.24 -3.14 -14.00
C ALA A 84 3.59 -3.10 -14.71
N THR A 85 3.52 -2.86 -16.02
CA THR A 85 4.68 -2.56 -16.86
C THR A 85 5.00 -1.05 -16.80
N TYR A 86 6.16 -0.67 -17.32
CA TYR A 86 6.61 0.73 -17.28
C TYR A 86 5.71 1.69 -18.09
N THR A 87 4.97 1.18 -19.07
CA THR A 87 4.06 1.98 -19.90
C THR A 87 2.73 2.26 -19.21
N ASP A 88 2.32 1.41 -18.27
CA ASP A 88 0.97 1.46 -17.69
C ASP A 88 0.77 2.62 -16.71
N LEU A 89 1.86 3.06 -16.06
CA LEU A 89 1.83 3.99 -14.92
C LEU A 89 2.89 5.09 -15.04
N GLN A 90 3.11 5.64 -16.23
CA GLN A 90 4.22 6.59 -16.49
C GLN A 90 4.27 7.75 -15.48
N ASP A 91 3.13 8.41 -15.22
CA ASP A 91 3.04 9.57 -14.30
C ASP A 91 3.32 9.22 -12.84
N TYR A 92 3.19 7.94 -12.47
CA TYR A 92 3.35 7.44 -11.10
C TYR A 92 4.54 6.48 -10.96
N THR A 93 5.35 6.31 -12.01
CA THR A 93 6.54 5.49 -11.97
C THR A 93 7.72 6.33 -11.51
N TYR A 94 8.28 5.98 -10.36
CA TYR A 94 9.40 6.68 -9.76
C TYR A 94 10.67 5.84 -9.89
N TYR A 95 11.63 6.30 -10.71
CA TYR A 95 12.89 5.60 -10.96
C TYR A 95 12.70 4.10 -11.28
N PHE A 96 11.83 3.76 -12.23
CA PHE A 96 11.48 2.38 -12.61
C PHE A 96 10.77 1.54 -11.52
N VAL A 97 10.27 2.17 -10.46
CA VAL A 97 9.43 1.54 -9.44
C VAL A 97 8.00 2.07 -9.60
N PRO A 98 6.99 1.23 -9.89
CA PRO A 98 5.61 1.67 -10.08
C PRO A 98 4.99 2.06 -8.74
N ALA A 99 4.56 3.33 -8.61
CA ALA A 99 3.82 3.89 -7.49
C ALA A 99 4.26 3.42 -6.08
N PRO A 100 5.55 3.56 -5.72
CA PRO A 100 6.11 2.97 -4.51
C PRO A 100 5.39 3.41 -3.24
N TRP A 101 5.05 4.71 -3.13
CA TRP A 101 4.36 5.23 -1.95
C TRP A 101 2.92 4.75 -1.81
N LEU A 102 2.24 4.49 -2.93
CA LEU A 102 0.90 3.91 -2.88
C LEU A 102 0.97 2.45 -2.45
N CYS A 103 1.93 1.66 -2.97
CA CYS A 103 2.18 0.30 -2.49
C CYS A 103 2.39 0.27 -0.98
N VAL A 104 3.28 1.13 -0.45
CA VAL A 104 3.53 1.24 1.01
C VAL A 104 2.24 1.55 1.78
N LYS A 105 1.44 2.52 1.31
CA LYS A 105 0.16 2.86 1.97
C LYS A 105 -0.85 1.72 1.95
N LEU A 106 -0.96 0.98 0.85
CA LEU A 106 -1.87 -0.16 0.74
C LEU A 106 -1.42 -1.31 1.64
N LEU A 107 -0.13 -1.63 1.66
CA LEU A 107 0.44 -2.65 2.54
C LEU A 107 0.25 -2.29 4.02
N ARG A 108 0.46 -1.02 4.39
CA ARG A 108 0.20 -0.53 5.75
C ARG A 108 -1.28 -0.61 6.13
N LEU A 109 -2.18 -0.24 5.22
CA LEU A 109 -3.62 -0.35 5.43
C LEU A 109 -4.05 -1.79 5.70
N LEU A 110 -3.48 -2.76 4.97
CA LEU A 110 -3.79 -4.18 5.16
C LEU A 110 -3.36 -4.70 6.54
N GLN A 111 -2.35 -4.09 7.19
CA GLN A 111 -1.95 -4.44 8.57
C GLN A 111 -2.97 -4.02 9.64
N ASN A 112 -4.04 -3.29 9.28
CA ASN A 112 -5.13 -3.00 10.23
C ASN A 112 -6.15 -4.15 10.32
N TYR A 113 -5.98 -5.20 9.51
CA TYR A 113 -6.94 -6.29 9.39
C TYR A 113 -6.24 -7.65 9.54
N PRO A 114 -6.96 -8.68 10.03
CA PRO A 114 -6.45 -10.04 9.98
C PRO A 114 -6.27 -10.52 8.52
N PRO A 115 -5.56 -11.64 8.30
CA PRO A 115 -5.45 -12.25 6.99
C PRO A 115 -6.82 -12.42 6.31
N PRO A 116 -6.94 -12.18 4.99
CA PRO A 116 -8.22 -12.28 4.30
C PRO A 116 -8.85 -13.67 4.46
N GLU A 117 -10.13 -13.72 4.85
CA GLU A 117 -10.89 -14.96 4.98
C GLU A 117 -11.23 -15.57 3.62
N ASP A 118 -11.52 -14.72 2.62
CA ASP A 118 -11.82 -15.15 1.26
C ASP A 118 -10.58 -15.76 0.59
N PRO A 119 -10.62 -17.04 0.15
CA PRO A 119 -9.47 -17.72 -0.41
C PRO A 119 -8.90 -17.04 -1.67
N SER A 120 -9.74 -16.40 -2.49
CA SER A 120 -9.30 -15.73 -3.71
C SER A 120 -8.49 -14.47 -3.39
N ASN A 121 -8.98 -13.65 -2.47
CA ASN A 121 -8.26 -12.48 -1.98
C ASN A 121 -6.98 -12.87 -1.25
N LYS A 122 -7.01 -13.93 -0.44
CA LYS A 122 -5.82 -14.45 0.22
C LYS A 122 -4.77 -14.86 -0.81
N ALA A 123 -5.11 -15.74 -1.77
CA ALA A 123 -4.19 -16.18 -2.80
C ALA A 123 -3.58 -15.00 -3.59
N ARG A 124 -4.42 -14.05 -4.01
CA ARG A 124 -3.95 -12.84 -4.71
C ARG A 124 -2.98 -12.01 -3.88
N LEU A 125 -3.25 -11.83 -2.58
CA LEU A 125 -2.32 -11.11 -1.70
C LEU A 125 -0.99 -11.85 -1.58
N LEU A 126 -1.00 -13.17 -1.42
CA LEU A 126 0.22 -13.98 -1.35
C LEU A 126 1.05 -13.88 -2.63
N GLU A 127 0.43 -14.00 -3.81
CA GLU A 127 1.10 -13.79 -5.10
C GLU A 127 1.73 -12.38 -5.21
N CYS A 128 1.04 -11.34 -4.70
CA CYS A 128 1.59 -9.99 -4.68
C CYS A 128 2.85 -9.91 -3.80
N LEU A 129 2.81 -10.49 -2.61
CA LEU A 129 3.93 -10.49 -1.67
C LEU A 129 5.11 -11.28 -2.23
N GLU A 130 4.87 -12.44 -2.84
CA GLU A 130 5.89 -13.20 -3.56
C GLU A 130 6.50 -12.39 -4.70
N GLY A 131 5.66 -11.70 -5.49
CA GLY A 131 6.12 -10.83 -6.57
C GLY A 131 7.03 -9.70 -6.08
N VAL A 132 6.72 -9.10 -4.92
CA VAL A 132 7.58 -8.07 -4.30
C VAL A 132 8.90 -8.67 -3.83
N LEU A 133 8.90 -9.84 -3.18
CA LEU A 133 10.11 -10.54 -2.74
C LEU A 133 10.99 -10.95 -3.93
N ASN A 134 10.40 -11.46 -5.02
CA ASN A 134 11.13 -11.82 -6.24
C ASN A 134 11.84 -10.60 -6.84
N LYS A 135 11.13 -9.47 -6.96
CA LYS A 135 11.71 -8.21 -7.46
C LYS A 135 12.84 -7.65 -6.58
N ALA A 136 12.89 -8.02 -5.30
CA ALA A 136 14.00 -7.64 -4.43
C ALA A 136 15.30 -8.30 -4.89
N GLN A 137 15.22 -9.55 -5.37
CA GLN A 137 16.34 -10.37 -5.83
C GLN A 137 16.77 -10.07 -7.27
N ASP A 138 15.88 -9.50 -8.09
CA ASP A 138 16.21 -9.08 -9.46
C ASP A 138 17.35 -8.05 -9.49
N ALA A 139 18.14 -8.13 -10.57
CA ALA A 139 19.17 -7.14 -10.86
C ALA A 139 18.55 -5.72 -10.92
N PRO A 140 19.20 -4.71 -10.30
CA PRO A 140 18.64 -3.37 -10.25
C PRO A 140 18.54 -2.76 -11.65
N LYS A 141 17.38 -2.18 -11.97
CA LYS A 141 17.14 -1.49 -13.25
C LYS A 141 17.87 -0.15 -13.35
N SER A 142 18.34 0.38 -12.22
CA SER A 142 19.13 1.61 -12.16
C SER A 142 20.14 1.54 -11.02
N LYS A 143 21.33 2.11 -11.24
CA LYS A 143 22.38 2.26 -10.21
C LYS A 143 22.11 3.43 -9.25
N LYS A 144 21.05 4.21 -9.49
CA LYS A 144 20.70 5.39 -8.68
C LYS A 144 20.11 4.96 -7.34
N VAL A 145 20.56 5.57 -6.25
CA VAL A 145 20.09 5.26 -4.88
C VAL A 145 18.58 5.46 -4.72
N GLN A 146 17.96 6.37 -5.48
CA GLN A 146 16.52 6.61 -5.48
C GLN A 146 15.72 5.37 -5.92
N HIS A 147 16.25 4.60 -6.88
CA HIS A 147 15.64 3.34 -7.32
C HIS A 147 15.68 2.31 -6.18
N SER A 148 16.86 2.13 -5.57
CA SER A 148 17.06 1.20 -4.45
C SER A 148 16.14 1.54 -3.27
N ASN A 149 16.14 2.81 -2.84
CA ASN A 149 15.32 3.26 -1.71
C ASN A 149 13.82 3.08 -1.97
N ALA A 150 13.34 3.44 -3.17
CA ALA A 150 11.93 3.26 -3.51
C ALA A 150 11.52 1.78 -3.56
N LYS A 151 12.37 0.92 -4.13
CA LYS A 151 12.15 -0.54 -4.17
C LYS A 151 12.14 -1.13 -2.77
N ASN A 152 13.13 -0.78 -1.95
CA ASN A 152 13.30 -1.30 -0.60
C ASN A 152 12.19 -0.82 0.34
N ALA A 153 11.68 0.41 0.18
CA ALA A 153 10.54 0.89 0.96
C ALA A 153 9.30 -0.02 0.79
N VAL A 154 8.99 -0.44 -0.45
CA VAL A 154 7.90 -1.38 -0.72
C VAL A 154 8.20 -2.76 -0.13
N LEU A 155 9.44 -3.23 -0.27
CA LEU A 155 9.87 -4.52 0.27
C LEU A 155 9.74 -4.60 1.79
N PHE A 156 10.24 -3.60 2.52
CA PHE A 156 10.17 -3.58 3.98
C PHE A 156 8.72 -3.54 4.47
N GLU A 157 7.86 -2.77 3.81
CA GLU A 157 6.45 -2.73 4.17
C GLU A 157 5.73 -4.05 3.86
N ALA A 158 6.15 -4.77 2.80
CA ALA A 158 5.64 -6.10 2.49
C ALA A 158 6.11 -7.14 3.52
N ILE A 159 7.36 -7.08 3.94
CA ILE A 159 7.90 -7.91 5.03
C ILE A 159 7.16 -7.63 6.34
N ALA A 160 6.89 -6.37 6.66
CA ALA A 160 6.10 -6.00 7.84
C ALA A 160 4.70 -6.62 7.81
N LEU A 161 4.02 -6.61 6.66
CA LEU A 161 2.73 -7.27 6.50
C LEU A 161 2.83 -8.81 6.61
N ILE A 162 3.86 -9.43 6.03
CA ILE A 162 4.10 -10.88 6.17
C ILE A 162 4.25 -11.28 7.65
N ILE A 163 5.08 -10.54 8.40
CA ILE A 163 5.30 -10.76 9.83
C ILE A 163 4.00 -10.52 10.62
N HIS A 164 3.26 -9.46 10.29
CA HIS A 164 2.00 -9.14 10.97
C HIS A 164 0.94 -10.23 10.79
N MET A 165 0.85 -10.83 9.61
CA MET A 165 -0.14 -11.87 9.33
C MET A 165 0.21 -13.22 9.96
N ASP A 166 1.50 -13.50 10.18
CA ASP A 166 2.04 -14.73 10.80
C ASP A 166 1.36 -16.05 10.37
N SER A 167 0.96 -16.15 9.10
CA SER A 167 0.10 -17.23 8.60
C SER A 167 0.75 -18.12 7.55
N GLU A 168 1.84 -17.68 6.93
CA GLU A 168 2.49 -18.39 5.81
C GLU A 168 3.99 -18.62 6.08
N ALA A 169 4.33 -19.81 6.59
CA ALA A 169 5.68 -20.17 7.00
C ALA A 169 6.73 -19.96 5.88
N ASN A 170 6.37 -20.25 4.63
CA ASN A 170 7.26 -20.04 3.48
C ASN A 170 7.62 -18.55 3.30
N LEU A 171 6.63 -17.66 3.37
CA LEU A 171 6.87 -16.22 3.25
C LEU A 171 7.68 -15.69 4.43
N LEU A 172 7.45 -16.18 5.65
CA LEU A 172 8.23 -15.81 6.83
C LEU A 172 9.71 -16.20 6.68
N VAL A 173 9.99 -17.41 6.20
CA VAL A 173 11.37 -17.86 5.94
C VAL A 173 12.03 -16.98 4.88
N ARG A 174 11.33 -16.70 3.77
CA ARG A 174 11.84 -15.83 2.71
C ARG A 174 12.10 -14.39 3.20
N ALA A 175 11.19 -13.84 3.98
CA ALA A 175 11.33 -12.51 4.58
C ALA A 175 12.55 -12.47 5.53
N CYS A 176 12.71 -13.49 6.39
CA CYS A 176 13.85 -13.62 7.29
C CYS A 176 15.18 -13.69 6.51
N ASN A 177 15.26 -14.54 5.48
CA ASN A 177 16.44 -14.64 4.62
C ASN A 177 16.76 -13.29 3.95
N GLN A 178 15.75 -12.59 3.45
CA GLN A 178 15.92 -11.29 2.81
C GLN A 178 16.45 -10.24 3.80
N LEU A 179 15.91 -10.17 5.02
CA LEU A 179 16.44 -9.30 6.08
C LEU A 179 17.89 -9.66 6.44
N GLY A 180 18.22 -10.96 6.51
CA GLY A 180 19.59 -11.42 6.75
C GLY A 180 20.59 -10.88 5.73
N THR A 181 20.21 -10.78 4.45
CA THR A 181 21.09 -10.17 3.42
C THR A 181 21.35 -8.69 3.65
N PHE A 182 20.39 -7.96 4.22
CA PHE A 182 20.52 -6.53 4.48
C PHE A 182 21.47 -6.21 5.63
N LEU A 183 21.61 -7.12 6.61
CA LEU A 183 22.57 -6.96 7.72
C LEU A 183 24.03 -6.88 7.25
N ALA A 184 24.35 -7.52 6.12
CA ALA A 184 25.67 -7.48 5.49
C ALA A 184 25.81 -6.35 4.45
N HIS A 185 24.78 -5.52 4.25
CA HIS A 185 24.78 -4.49 3.22
C HIS A 185 25.71 -3.32 3.56
N ARG A 186 26.36 -2.75 2.53
CA ARG A 186 27.32 -1.65 2.71
C ARG A 186 26.68 -0.33 3.10
N GLU A 187 25.45 -0.08 2.65
CA GLU A 187 24.67 1.10 3.02
C GLU A 187 24.13 0.98 4.44
N THR A 188 24.55 1.87 5.34
CA THR A 188 24.14 1.89 6.75
C THR A 188 22.62 1.99 6.93
N ASN A 189 21.91 2.70 6.05
CA ASN A 189 20.46 2.87 6.12
C ASN A 189 19.67 1.58 5.83
N LEU A 190 20.32 0.54 5.28
CA LEU A 190 19.70 -0.76 5.02
C LEU A 190 20.03 -1.79 6.10
N ARG A 191 20.97 -1.48 7.00
CA ARG A 191 21.34 -2.33 8.14
C ARG A 191 20.45 -2.03 9.34
#